data_AF-A0A9K3N8T7-F1
#
_entry.id   AF-A0A9K3N8T7-F1
#
_cell.length_a   1.000
_cell.length_b   1.000
_cell.length_c   1.000
_cell.angle_alpha   90.00
_cell.angle_beta   90.00
_cell.angle_gamma   90.00
#
_symmetry.space_group_name_H-M   'P 1'
#
loop_
_entity.id
_entity.type
_entity.pdbx_description
1 polymer ?
#
loop_
_entity_poly.entity_id
_entity_poly.type
_entity_poly.pdbx_seq_one_letter_code
_entity_poly.pdbx_strand_id
1 'polypeptide(L)'
;MIGRTFSSVLWGMIADRYGRKPVIILGTLSVVIFNTIFGFSVNYWMAIITRFLLGFFNGVLGTTKAYACELFPKEYQGLGLSTTSTSWGIGLVIGPALGGFLAQVSILICILICNNYT
;
A
#
# COMPACT_ATOMS: atom_id res chain seq x y z
N MET A 1 -11.92 6.69 -4.11
CA MET A 1 -10.59 6.66 -4.78
C MET A 1 -10.22 7.99 -5.46
N ILE A 2 -10.81 9.12 -5.06
CA ILE A 2 -10.57 10.44 -5.69
C ILE A 2 -9.22 11.06 -5.29
N GLY A 3 -8.72 10.75 -4.09
CA GLY A 3 -7.43 11.28 -3.61
C GLY A 3 -6.22 10.83 -4.42
N ARG A 4 -6.26 9.63 -5.02
CA ARG A 4 -5.13 9.08 -5.80
C ARG A 4 -4.95 9.75 -7.15
N THR A 5 -6.06 10.13 -7.80
CA THR A 5 -6.03 10.75 -9.14
C THR A 5 -5.42 12.14 -9.11
N PHE A 6 -5.65 12.93 -8.06
CA PHE A 6 -4.99 14.23 -7.89
C PHE A 6 -3.53 14.08 -7.49
N SER A 7 -3.22 13.10 -6.64
CA SER A 7 -1.87 12.96 -6.11
C SER A 7 -0.88 12.31 -7.08
N SER A 8 -1.34 11.45 -7.99
CA SER A 8 -0.47 10.79 -8.96
C SER A 8 0.26 11.80 -9.87
N VAL A 9 -0.39 12.93 -10.20
CA VAL A 9 0.21 13.99 -11.02
C VAL A 9 1.22 14.80 -10.19
N LEU A 10 0.83 15.20 -8.97
CA LEU A 10 1.70 15.97 -8.06
C LEU A 10 2.96 15.20 -7.68
N TRP A 11 2.82 13.94 -7.29
CA TRP A 11 3.95 13.09 -6.92
C TRP A 11 4.80 12.68 -8.12
N GLY A 12 4.23 12.59 -9.32
CA GLY A 12 5.00 12.43 -10.56
C GLY A 12 5.97 13.61 -10.77
N MET A 13 5.47 14.84 -10.69
CA MET A 13 6.29 16.04 -10.81
C MET A 13 7.34 16.17 -9.70
N ILE A 14 6.99 15.81 -8.46
CA ILE A 14 7.94 15.83 -7.33
C ILE A 14 9.04 14.78 -7.51
N ALA A 15 8.68 13.59 -8.00
CA ALA A 15 9.65 12.51 -8.25
C ALA A 15 10.64 12.82 -9.36
N ASP A 16 10.17 13.50 -10.41
CA ASP A 16 11.05 13.93 -11.50
C ASP A 16 11.98 15.07 -11.07
N ARG A 17 11.63 15.87 -10.03
CA ARG A 17 12.44 17.01 -9.56
C ARG A 17 13.41 16.69 -8.41
N TYR A 18 13.01 15.84 -7.46
CA TYR A 18 13.80 15.51 -6.26
C TYR A 18 14.52 14.15 -6.33
N GLY A 19 14.33 13.41 -7.44
CA GLY A 19 14.85 12.06 -7.62
C GLY A 19 13.87 10.98 -7.16
N ARG A 20 13.87 9.85 -7.86
CA ARG A 20 12.85 8.81 -7.70
C ARG A 20 13.01 7.93 -6.45
N LYS A 21 14.24 7.72 -5.97
CA LYS A 21 14.54 6.94 -4.74
C LYS A 21 13.84 7.48 -3.47
N PRO A 22 13.98 8.76 -3.09
CA PRO A 22 13.36 9.28 -1.86
C PRO A 22 11.83 9.27 -1.92
N VAL A 23 11.22 9.46 -3.10
CA VAL A 23 9.76 9.44 -3.25
C VAL A 23 9.19 8.04 -3.01
N ILE A 24 9.86 6.99 -3.47
CA ILE A 24 9.42 5.60 -3.23
C ILE A 24 9.46 5.28 -1.73
N ILE A 25 10.51 5.71 -1.03
CA ILE A 25 10.66 5.49 0.42
C ILE A 25 9.59 6.26 1.21
N LEU A 26 9.39 7.55 0.92
CA LEU A 26 8.38 8.37 1.57
C LEU A 26 6.96 7.86 1.32
N GLY A 27 6.67 7.42 0.10
CA GLY A 27 5.38 6.84 -0.24
C GLY A 27 5.12 5.51 0.48
N THR A 28 6.15 4.67 0.62
CA THR A 28 6.05 3.40 1.36
C THR A 28 5.85 3.63 2.87
N LEU A 29 6.61 4.58 3.45
CA LEU A 29 6.44 4.99 4.85
C LEU A 29 5.04 5.52 5.12
N SER A 30 4.53 6.37 4.23
CA SER A 30 3.17 6.91 4.32
C SER A 30 2.14 5.78 4.34
N VAL A 31 2.32 4.74 3.51
CA VAL A 31 1.42 3.58 3.51
C VAL A 31 1.41 2.87 4.85
N VAL A 32 2.58 2.60 5.42
CA VAL A 32 2.68 1.92 6.73
C VAL A 32 1.99 2.76 7.80
N ILE A 33 2.32 4.04 7.90
CA ILE A 33 1.78 4.95 8.93
C ILE A 33 0.26 5.05 8.84
N PHE A 34 -0.28 5.36 7.65
CA PHE A 34 -1.72 5.54 7.49
C PHE A 34 -2.50 4.23 7.60
N ASN A 35 -1.91 3.08 7.24
CA ASN A 35 -2.53 1.77 7.44
C ASN A 35 -2.58 1.40 8.93
N THR A 36 -1.52 1.68 9.69
CA THR A 36 -1.53 1.54 11.16
C THR A 36 -2.58 2.43 11.81
N ILE A 37 -2.65 3.71 11.44
CA ILE A 37 -3.68 4.63 11.99
C ILE A 37 -5.09 4.16 11.62
N PHE A 38 -5.28 3.61 10.42
CA PHE A 38 -6.57 3.02 10.03
C PHE A 38 -6.92 1.80 10.92
N GLY A 39 -5.95 0.97 11.28
CA GLY A 39 -6.15 -0.16 12.20
C GLY A 39 -6.59 0.25 13.61
N PHE A 40 -6.18 1.44 14.08
CA PHE A 40 -6.61 2.03 15.35
C PHE A 40 -7.84 2.93 15.23
N SER A 41 -8.43 3.07 14.03
CA SER A 41 -9.51 4.01 13.80
C SER A 41 -10.83 3.51 14.39
N VAL A 42 -11.29 4.17 15.47
CA VAL A 42 -12.55 3.85 16.16
C VAL A 42 -13.77 4.56 15.51
N ASN A 43 -13.53 5.64 14.77
CA ASN A 43 -14.58 6.51 14.23
C ASN A 43 -14.69 6.45 12.69
N TYR A 44 -15.92 6.47 12.16
CA TYR A 44 -16.20 6.46 10.72
C TYR A 44 -15.53 7.61 9.96
N TRP A 45 -15.58 8.82 10.52
CA TRP A 45 -14.95 10.00 9.93
C TRP A 45 -13.42 9.90 9.89
N MET A 46 -12.82 9.29 10.91
CA MET A 46 -11.37 9.08 10.98
C MET A 46 -10.91 8.05 9.93
N ALA A 47 -11.72 7.03 9.65
CA ALA A 47 -11.50 6.05 8.59
C ALA A 47 -11.56 6.69 7.18
N ILE A 48 -12.49 7.63 6.95
CA ILE A 48 -12.58 8.35 5.68
C ILE A 48 -11.35 9.25 5.46
N ILE A 49 -10.98 10.04 6.47
CA ILE A 49 -9.86 10.98 6.37
C ILE A 49 -8.54 10.23 6.16
N THR A 50 -8.28 9.16 6.92
CA THR A 50 -7.09 8.33 6.73
C THR A 50 -7.04 7.69 5.35
N ARG A 51 -8.18 7.26 4.77
CA ARG A 51 -8.22 6.72 3.41
C ARG A 51 -8.00 7.78 2.33
N PHE A 52 -8.48 9.01 2.56
CA PHE A 52 -8.23 10.13 1.67
C PHE A 52 -6.75 10.54 1.69
N LEU A 53 -6.16 10.67 2.88
CA LEU A 53 -4.73 10.95 3.09
C LEU A 53 -3.84 9.85 2.54
N LEU A 54 -4.17 8.58 2.81
CA LEU A 54 -3.48 7.44 2.20
C LEU A 54 -3.53 7.52 0.68
N GLY A 55 -4.68 7.86 0.09
CA GLY A 55 -4.80 8.08 -1.35
C GLY A 55 -3.94 9.25 -1.85
N PHE A 56 -3.88 10.33 -1.09
CA PHE A 56 -3.11 11.52 -1.44
C PHE A 56 -1.58 11.30 -1.33
N PHE A 57 -1.11 10.53 -0.37
CA PHE A 57 0.32 10.24 -0.22
C PHE A 57 0.77 9.00 -1.01
N ASN A 58 -0.13 8.22 -1.59
CA ASN A 58 0.22 7.01 -2.32
C ASN A 58 0.40 7.24 -3.83
N GLY A 59 1.52 7.86 -4.19
CA GLY A 59 2.00 7.97 -5.57
C GLY A 59 2.94 6.83 -6.03
N VAL A 60 3.17 5.83 -5.18
CA VAL A 60 4.24 4.82 -5.31
C VAL A 60 4.14 3.97 -6.58
N LEU A 61 2.93 3.68 -7.05
CA LEU A 61 2.72 2.76 -8.17
C LEU A 61 3.30 3.27 -9.50
N GLY A 62 3.16 4.57 -9.77
CA GLY A 62 3.69 5.19 -10.99
C GLY A 62 5.21 5.35 -10.93
N THR A 63 5.71 5.81 -9.79
CA THR A 63 7.15 6.05 -9.56
C THR A 63 7.97 4.77 -9.55
N THR A 64 7.45 3.67 -8.99
CA THR A 64 8.16 2.38 -8.95
C THR A 64 8.32 1.77 -10.34
N LYS A 65 7.28 1.85 -11.18
CA LYS A 65 7.36 1.39 -12.58
C LYS A 65 8.33 2.25 -13.41
N ALA A 66 8.27 3.58 -13.24
CA ALA A 66 9.19 4.50 -13.90
C ALA A 66 10.65 4.26 -13.47
N TYR A 67 10.88 4.06 -12.17
CA TYR A 67 12.19 3.73 -11.61
C TYR A 67 12.72 2.38 -12.12
N ALA A 68 11.86 1.36 -12.24
CA ALA A 68 12.24 0.09 -12.85
C ALA A 68 12.68 0.28 -14.32
N CYS A 69 11.96 1.08 -15.10
CA CYS A 69 12.35 1.37 -16.49
C CYS A 69 13.68 2.12 -16.62
N GLU A 70 14.06 2.96 -15.64
CA GLU A 70 15.35 3.65 -15.62
C GLU A 70 16.52 2.75 -15.21
N LEU A 71 16.26 1.71 -14.40
CA LEU A 71 17.31 0.81 -13.92
C LEU A 71 17.74 -0.22 -14.97
N PHE A 72 16.85 -0.58 -15.90
CA PHE A 72 17.12 -1.60 -16.92
C PHE A 72 17.39 -1.00 -18.31
N PRO A 73 18.35 -1.54 -19.09
CA PRO A 73 18.52 -1.21 -20.51
C PRO A 73 17.25 -1.53 -21.32
N LYS A 74 17.04 -0.84 -22.45
CA LYS A 74 15.82 -1.00 -23.28
C LYS A 74 15.54 -2.47 -23.67
N GLU A 75 16.55 -3.31 -23.87
CA GLU A 75 16.34 -4.74 -24.15
C GLU A 75 15.74 -5.52 -22.98
N TYR A 76 15.99 -5.12 -21.73
CA TYR A 76 15.57 -5.83 -20.53
C TYR A 76 14.45 -5.14 -19.74
N GLN A 77 13.95 -3.98 -20.21
CA GLN A 77 12.85 -3.26 -19.55
C GLN A 77 11.60 -4.12 -19.35
N GLY A 78 11.29 -5.00 -20.32
CA GLY A 78 10.17 -5.95 -20.21
C GLY A 78 10.34 -6.94 -19.05
N LEU A 79 11.56 -7.43 -18.82
CA LEU A 79 11.90 -8.31 -17.69
C LEU A 79 11.84 -7.57 -16.35
N GLY A 80 12.27 -6.31 -16.30
CA GLY A 80 12.17 -5.48 -15.10
C GLY A 80 10.72 -5.19 -14.69
N LEU A 81 9.89 -4.85 -15.68
CA LEU A 81 8.48 -4.54 -15.44
C LEU A 81 7.67 -5.79 -15.06
N SER A 82 7.96 -6.94 -15.68
CA SER A 82 7.33 -8.22 -15.34
C SER A 82 7.72 -8.66 -13.93
N THR A 83 9.00 -8.59 -13.54
CA THR A 83 9.46 -8.92 -12.18
C THR A 83 8.78 -8.06 -11.11
N THR A 84 8.61 -6.76 -11.38
CA THR A 84 7.88 -5.84 -10.48
C THR A 84 6.41 -6.23 -10.34
N SER A 85 5.78 -6.63 -11.44
CA SER A 85 4.38 -7.06 -11.47
C SER A 85 4.18 -8.41 -10.78
N THR A 86 5.12 -9.35 -10.93
CA THR A 86 5.14 -10.64 -10.23
C THR A 86 5.28 -10.43 -8.72
N SER A 87 6.15 -9.52 -8.29
CA SER A 87 6.31 -9.17 -6.87
C SER A 87 5.01 -8.62 -6.28
N TRP A 88 4.29 -7.77 -7.03
CA TRP A 88 2.97 -7.29 -6.65
C TRP A 88 1.95 -8.44 -6.53
N GLY A 89 1.94 -9.37 -7.49
CA GLY A 89 1.08 -10.55 -7.48
C GLY A 89 1.31 -11.44 -6.25
N ILE A 90 2.57 -11.70 -5.91
CA ILE A 90 2.94 -12.47 -4.71
C ILE A 90 2.41 -11.79 -3.45
N GLY A 91 2.58 -10.46 -3.33
CA GLY A 91 2.03 -9.69 -2.21
C GLY A 91 0.51 -9.78 -2.11
N LEU A 92 -0.19 -9.80 -3.25
CA LEU A 92 -1.65 -9.94 -3.31
C LEU A 92 -2.12 -11.34 -2.87
N VAL A 93 -1.31 -12.38 -3.01
CA VAL A 93 -1.64 -13.75 -2.55
C VAL A 93 -1.34 -13.89 -1.06
N ILE A 94 -0.14 -13.50 -0.64
CA ILE A 94 0.33 -13.69 0.73
C ILE A 94 -0.43 -12.78 1.71
N GLY A 95 -0.72 -11.54 1.33
CA GLY A 95 -1.37 -10.55 2.20
C GLY A 95 -2.73 -11.00 2.73
N PRO A 96 -3.71 -11.33 1.88
CA PRO A 96 -5.02 -11.82 2.30
C PRO A 96 -4.96 -13.18 2.99
N ALA A 97 -4.03 -14.07 2.61
CA ALA A 97 -3.86 -15.35 3.28
C ALA A 97 -3.44 -15.18 4.75
N LEU A 98 -2.44 -14.33 5.01
CA LEU A 98 -2.03 -13.98 6.37
C LEU A 98 -3.12 -13.21 7.13
N GLY A 99 -3.76 -12.24 6.46
CA GLY A 99 -4.85 -11.46 7.05
C GLY A 99 -6.06 -12.31 7.45
N GLY A 100 -6.42 -13.28 6.61
CA GLY A 100 -7.48 -14.25 6.88
C GLY A 100 -7.14 -15.17 8.05
N PHE A 101 -5.91 -15.68 8.11
CA PHE A 101 -5.45 -16.51 9.23
C PHE A 101 -5.51 -15.75 10.57
N LEU A 102 -5.04 -14.50 10.59
CA LEU A 102 -5.10 -13.61 11.76
C LEU A 102 -6.55 -13.30 12.17
N ALA A 103 -7.44 -13.07 11.19
CA ALA A 103 -8.86 -12.84 11.46
C ALA A 103 -9.55 -14.07 12.08
N GLN A 104 -9.17 -15.27 11.64
CA GLN A 104 -9.74 -16.52 12.13
C GLN A 104 -9.36 -16.77 13.60
N VAL A 105 -8.12 -16.46 14.00
CA VAL A 105 -7.68 -16.53 15.41
C VAL A 105 -8.44 -15.54 16.28
N SER A 106 -8.65 -14.32 15.81
CA SER A 106 -9.39 -13.28 16.56
C SER A 106 -10.88 -13.65 16.74
N ILE A 107 -11.51 -14.19 15.70
CA ILE A 107 -12.90 -14.68 15.77
C ILE A 107 -13.02 -15.87 16.74
N LEU A 108 -12.07 -16.81 16.71
CA LEU A 108 -12.08 -17.97 17.59
C LEU A 108 -11.96 -17.58 19.08
N ILE A 109 -11.10 -16.61 19.39
CA ILE A 109 -10.97 -16.04 20.75
C ILE A 109 -12.28 -15.36 21.17
N CYS A 110 -12.92 -14.59 20.29
CA CYS A 110 -14.22 -13.98 20.57
C CYS A 110 -15.30 -15.03 20.89
N ILE A 111 -15.35 -16.14 20.14
CA ILE A 111 -16.30 -17.23 20.38
C ILE A 111 -16.00 -17.95 21.71
N LEU A 112 -14.73 -18.25 22.01
CA LEU A 112 -14.34 -18.92 23.25
C LEU A 112 -14.61 -18.08 24.50
N ILE A 113 -14.43 -16.76 24.42
CA ILE A 113 -14.81 -15.83 25.49
C ILE A 113 -16.33 -15.84 25.63
N CYS A 114 -17.08 -15.68 24.54
CA CYS A 114 -18.54 -15.67 24.59
C CYS A 114 -19.14 -16.97 25.17
N ASN A 115 -18.51 -18.12 24.92
CA ASN A 115 -18.96 -19.43 25.41
C ASN A 115 -18.57 -19.73 26.88
N ASN A 116 -17.65 -18.96 27.49
CA ASN A 116 -17.32 -19.08 28.92
C ASN A 116 -18.20 -18.20 29.83
N TYR A 117 -19.01 -17.31 29.26
CA TYR A 117 -19.92 -16.40 29.99
C TYR A 117 -21.39 -16.86 29.97
N THR A 118 -21.69 -18.08 29.50
CA THR A 118 -22.98 -18.80 29.64
C THR A 118 -22.76 -20.08 30.41
#